data_AF-B6TV46-F1
#
_entry.id   AF-B6TV46-F1
#
_cell.length_a   1.000
_cell.length_b   1.000
_cell.length_c   1.000
_cell.angle_alpha   90.00
_cell.angle_beta   90.00
_cell.angle_gamma   90.00
#
_symmetry.space_group_name_H-M   'P 1'
#
loop_
_entity.id
_entity.type
_entity.pdbx_description
1 polymer ?
#
loop_
_entity_poly.entity_id
_entity_poly.type
_entity_poly.pdbx_seq_one_letter_code
_entity_poly.pdbx_strand_id
1 'polypeptide(L)'
;MGERAKEWLLAAGAGAAVGALSAAAVIDLLSRSKRRERYARDLLESNGMTTGNTRSSKHLGSLGSSALLSDEVVSEQLTRNIQFFGMDSQKKVTESYVVVIGLGGVGSHAASMLLRSGVGRLLLVDFDQVSLSSLNRHAVATRDDVGTSKALCLKKHFSMIYPECQIDAKVQLYDASSEEEILSGQPDFVLDCIDNIDTKVSLLAACVRRGLKVLSAMGAGARADPSRIRVADLRESSNDPLSRSVRYRLKKEHGIEGGIPVVFSLEKPKAKLLPFQASKEEETPSDYQIVPGFRVRIIPVLGTIPAIFGQVMASYVVTQLAGLDFQTEPVVNLDLDHYRILHQRLIEHEELMYGTAEQVLVDAEEVMYIVKELWRGRSARDQSQDTGRKMWRSVNELMLVRWDKSKAAGISNLILVKFSEADAHESTTLDRIKEQEPEFYSMVSRVLKRAEMEFAL
;
A
#
# COMPACT_ATOMS: atom_id res chain seq x y z
N MET A 1 -23.04 -10.77 34.86
CA MET A 1 -22.52 -9.66 34.04
C MET A 1 -21.67 -8.78 34.94
N GLY A 2 -20.41 -9.20 35.11
CA GLY A 2 -19.54 -8.79 36.22
C GLY A 2 -18.54 -7.70 35.85
N GLU A 3 -17.91 -7.16 36.89
CA GLU A 3 -16.90 -6.11 37.02
C GLU A 3 -16.11 -5.66 35.78
N ARG A 4 -15.75 -6.56 34.86
CA ARG A 4 -15.06 -6.23 33.59
C ARG A 4 -15.78 -5.18 32.75
N ALA A 5 -17.11 -5.17 32.70
CA ALA A 5 -17.85 -4.17 31.91
C ALA A 5 -17.69 -2.73 32.47
N LYS A 6 -17.44 -2.57 33.78
CA LYS A 6 -17.21 -1.27 34.41
C LYS A 6 -15.79 -0.75 34.16
N GLU A 7 -14.79 -1.63 34.11
CA GLU A 7 -13.40 -1.27 33.80
C GLU A 7 -13.24 -0.75 32.36
N TRP A 8 -13.92 -1.36 31.38
CA TRP A 8 -13.90 -0.90 29.99
C TRP A 8 -14.60 0.45 29.79
N LEU A 9 -15.70 0.70 30.50
CA LEU A 9 -16.38 2.00 30.49
C LEU A 9 -15.56 3.11 31.15
N LEU A 10 -14.79 2.79 32.20
CA LEU A 10 -13.85 3.72 32.83
C LEU A 10 -12.63 4.01 31.94
N ALA A 11 -12.08 3.00 31.25
CA ALA A 11 -10.97 3.18 30.31
C ALA A 11 -11.39 3.98 29.06
N ALA A 12 -12.57 3.71 28.51
CA ALA A 12 -13.13 4.47 27.39
C ALA A 12 -13.50 5.92 27.79
N GLY A 13 -14.05 6.11 29.00
CA GLY A 13 -14.37 7.42 29.55
C GLY A 13 -13.14 8.27 29.87
N ALA A 14 -12.07 7.65 30.36
CA ALA A 14 -10.79 8.32 30.62
C ALA A 14 -10.12 8.78 29.30
N GLY A 15 -10.14 7.95 28.26
CA GLY A 15 -9.59 8.31 26.95
C GLY A 15 -10.31 9.50 26.28
N ALA A 16 -11.62 9.62 26.48
CA ALA A 16 -12.40 10.75 25.95
C ALA A 16 -12.19 12.04 26.76
N ALA A 17 -12.07 11.95 28.09
CA ALA A 17 -11.85 13.12 28.96
C ALA A 17 -10.44 13.71 28.82
N VAL A 18 -9.42 12.85 28.68
CA VAL A 18 -8.03 13.29 28.44
C VAL A 18 -7.91 13.98 27.08
N GLY A 19 -8.56 13.44 26.03
CA GLY A 19 -8.56 14.05 24.70
C GLY A 19 -9.28 15.41 24.60
N ALA A 20 -10.25 15.68 25.47
CA ALA A 20 -10.92 16.99 25.51
C ALA A 20 -10.10 18.06 26.24
N LEU A 21 -9.37 17.67 27.30
CA LEU A 21 -8.48 18.54 28.05
C LEU A 21 -7.20 18.88 27.26
N SER A 22 -6.63 17.91 26.53
CA SER A 22 -5.50 18.15 25.61
C SER A 22 -5.92 19.09 24.48
N ALA A 23 -7.11 18.90 23.89
CA ALA A 23 -7.62 19.77 22.83
C ALA A 23 -7.76 21.24 23.27
N ALA A 24 -8.23 21.52 24.49
CA ALA A 24 -8.34 22.90 24.99
C ALA A 24 -6.96 23.57 25.19
N ALA A 25 -5.99 22.82 25.74
CA ALA A 25 -4.61 23.30 25.89
C ALA A 25 -3.92 23.52 24.53
N VAL A 26 -4.13 22.60 23.59
CA VAL A 26 -3.62 22.69 22.22
C VAL A 26 -4.29 23.83 21.44
N ILE A 27 -5.59 24.10 21.65
CA ILE A 27 -6.26 25.27 21.07
C ILE A 27 -5.64 26.57 21.60
N ASP A 28 -5.31 26.66 22.89
CA ASP A 28 -4.62 27.83 23.44
C ASP A 28 -3.19 27.96 22.84
N LEU A 29 -2.46 26.85 22.70
CA LEU A 29 -1.14 26.83 22.07
C LEU A 29 -1.19 27.21 20.58
N LEU A 30 -2.14 26.67 19.82
CA LEU A 30 -2.36 26.98 18.41
C LEU A 30 -2.85 28.41 18.20
N SER A 31 -3.58 28.99 19.16
CA SER A 31 -3.95 30.41 19.13
C SER A 31 -2.72 31.32 19.26
N ARG A 32 -1.71 30.89 20.05
CA ARG A 32 -0.41 31.54 20.17
C ARG A 32 0.45 31.32 18.93
N SER A 33 0.34 30.15 18.28
CA SER A 33 0.95 29.86 16.97
C SER A 33 0.36 30.70 15.83
N LYS A 34 -0.97 30.90 15.80
CA LYS A 34 -1.64 31.82 14.85
C LYS A 34 -1.19 33.29 15.00
N ARG A 35 -0.68 33.68 16.17
CA ARG A 35 0.02 34.97 16.36
C ARG A 35 1.38 34.97 15.69
N ARG A 36 2.11 33.86 15.71
CA ARG A 36 3.36 33.64 14.96
C ARG A 36 3.15 33.57 13.45
N GLU A 37 2.07 32.96 12.97
CA GLU A 37 1.73 32.97 11.53
C GLU A 37 1.38 34.37 11.04
N ARG A 38 0.65 35.17 11.83
CA ARG A 38 0.44 36.60 11.53
C ARG A 38 1.77 37.35 11.45
N TYR A 39 2.66 37.12 12.41
CA TYR A 39 4.01 37.69 12.41
C TYR A 39 4.87 37.22 11.21
N ALA A 40 4.74 35.97 10.77
CA ALA A 40 5.43 35.42 9.59
C ALA A 40 4.86 35.96 8.28
N ARG A 41 3.54 36.17 8.21
CA ARG A 41 2.85 36.83 7.10
C ARG A 41 3.26 38.30 7.00
N ASP A 42 3.34 38.99 8.13
CA ASP A 42 3.87 40.36 8.24
C ASP A 42 5.36 40.45 7.85
N LEU A 43 6.17 39.42 8.17
CA LEU A 43 7.58 39.32 7.75
C LEU A 43 7.76 39.04 6.25
N LEU A 44 6.86 38.24 5.66
CA LEU A 44 6.82 37.97 4.22
C LEU A 44 6.38 39.21 3.44
N GLU A 45 5.47 40.01 3.99
CA GLU A 45 5.08 41.32 3.43
C GLU A 45 6.19 42.38 3.62
N SER A 46 6.91 42.40 4.76
CA SER A 46 8.01 43.35 4.98
C SER A 46 9.25 43.08 4.14
N ASN A 47 9.51 41.82 3.75
CA ASN A 47 10.62 41.45 2.87
C ASN A 47 10.38 41.79 1.39
N GLY A 48 9.22 42.37 1.05
CA GLY A 48 8.94 42.97 -0.26
C GLY A 48 9.61 44.33 -0.49
N MET A 49 10.24 44.92 0.52
CA MET A 49 11.00 46.16 0.41
C MET A 49 12.30 46.07 1.21
N THR A 50 13.41 46.35 0.50
CA THR A 50 14.78 46.58 0.97
C THR A 50 15.67 45.36 1.27
N THR A 51 16.78 45.36 0.53
CA THR A 51 17.97 44.54 0.67
C THR A 51 18.66 44.73 2.02
N GLY A 52 18.99 43.62 2.69
CA GLY A 52 20.09 43.53 3.66
C GLY A 52 19.69 43.52 5.14
N ASN A 53 19.54 42.33 5.73
CA ASN A 53 20.36 41.89 6.88
C ASN A 53 19.96 40.47 7.32
N THR A 54 20.92 39.56 7.29
CA THR A 54 20.82 38.19 7.79
C THR A 54 20.82 38.17 9.31
N ARG A 55 19.66 37.89 9.93
CA ARG A 55 19.60 37.39 11.32
C ARG A 55 18.56 36.27 11.48
N SER A 56 19.11 35.05 11.59
CA SER A 56 18.63 33.93 12.41
C SER A 56 17.42 33.11 11.92
N SER A 57 17.58 32.46 10.77
CA SER A 57 17.11 31.07 10.60
C SER A 57 18.19 30.16 11.21
N LYS A 58 18.12 29.93 12.53
CA LYS A 58 18.99 28.97 13.22
C LYS A 58 18.16 27.78 13.66
N HIS A 59 18.46 26.64 13.03
CA HIS A 59 18.37 25.28 13.54
C HIS A 59 17.05 24.83 14.19
N LEU A 60 16.14 24.29 13.36
CA LEU A 60 15.26 23.19 13.78
C LEU A 60 15.46 21.90 12.96
N GLY A 61 16.47 21.86 12.08
CA GLY A 61 16.76 20.70 11.22
C GLY A 61 17.57 19.58 11.88
N SER A 62 17.54 19.47 13.22
CA SER A 62 18.35 18.47 13.95
C SER A 62 17.84 18.22 15.38
N LEU A 63 16.54 18.34 15.63
CA LEU A 63 15.98 17.71 16.82
C LEU A 63 15.86 16.22 16.48
N GLY A 64 16.51 15.35 17.26
CA GLY A 64 16.34 13.90 17.09
C GLY A 64 14.85 13.56 17.14
N SER A 65 14.41 12.58 16.35
CA SER A 65 13.01 12.13 16.29
C SER A 65 12.35 11.94 17.67
N SER A 66 13.11 11.47 18.67
CA SER A 66 12.65 11.35 20.05
C SER A 66 12.35 12.71 20.72
N ALA A 67 13.13 13.76 20.42
CA ALA A 67 12.85 15.11 20.87
C ALA A 67 11.64 15.71 20.12
N LEU A 68 11.47 15.39 18.83
CA LEU A 68 10.32 15.83 18.05
C LEU A 68 9.01 15.23 18.57
N LEU A 69 8.99 13.93 18.85
CA LEU A 69 7.81 13.25 19.40
C LEU A 69 7.53 13.58 20.87
N SER A 70 8.47 14.25 21.55
CA SER A 70 8.26 14.81 22.89
C SER A 70 7.66 16.22 22.88
N ASP A 71 7.59 16.88 21.72
CA ASP A 71 6.85 18.13 21.57
C ASP A 71 5.35 17.88 21.75
N GLU A 72 4.69 18.68 22.59
CA GLU A 72 3.29 18.47 22.96
C GLU A 72 2.34 18.55 21.74
N VAL A 73 2.60 19.44 20.78
CA VAL A 73 1.75 19.61 19.61
C VAL A 73 1.93 18.44 18.66
N VAL A 74 3.18 18.05 18.38
CA VAL A 74 3.48 16.92 17.48
C VAL A 74 2.97 15.62 18.07
N SER A 75 3.20 15.40 19.37
CA SER A 75 2.76 14.19 20.08
C SER A 75 1.25 14.07 20.06
N GLU A 76 0.51 15.16 20.31
CA GLU A 76 -0.95 15.14 20.24
C GLU A 76 -1.45 14.94 18.79
N GLN A 77 -0.84 15.61 17.80
CA GLN A 77 -1.19 15.45 16.39
C GLN A 77 -1.04 14.00 15.91
N LEU A 78 -0.01 13.29 16.39
CA LEU A 78 0.29 11.90 16.03
C LEU A 78 -0.25 10.88 17.03
N THR A 79 -1.02 11.30 18.04
CA THR A 79 -1.42 10.45 19.19
C THR A 79 -2.13 9.17 18.76
N ARG A 80 -2.95 9.22 17.70
CA ARG A 80 -3.68 8.04 17.19
C ARG A 80 -2.75 7.03 16.52
N ASN A 81 -1.73 7.49 15.81
CA ASN A 81 -0.74 6.60 15.22
C ASN A 81 0.16 6.02 16.32
N ILE A 82 0.55 6.83 17.30
CA ILE A 82 1.33 6.38 18.47
C ILE A 82 0.56 5.31 19.25
N GLN A 83 -0.74 5.50 19.49
CA GLN A 83 -1.59 4.51 20.17
C GLN A 83 -1.71 3.21 19.39
N PHE A 84 -1.69 3.28 18.05
CA PHE A 84 -1.82 2.11 17.18
C PHE A 84 -0.50 1.35 17.03
N PHE A 85 0.60 2.03 16.71
CA PHE A 85 1.90 1.42 16.43
C PHE A 85 2.83 1.30 17.65
N GLY A 86 2.63 2.12 18.67
CA GLY A 86 3.59 2.35 19.73
C GLY A 86 4.64 3.41 19.37
N MET A 87 5.30 3.95 20.40
CA MET A 87 6.26 5.05 20.27
C MET A 87 7.48 4.69 19.40
N ASP A 88 8.04 3.50 19.56
CA ASP A 88 9.25 3.08 18.82
C ASP A 88 8.97 2.93 17.32
N SER A 89 7.81 2.38 16.96
CA SER A 89 7.40 2.26 15.56
C SER A 89 7.04 3.62 14.96
N GLN A 90 6.38 4.50 15.72
CA GLN A 90 6.15 5.88 15.26
C GLN A 90 7.47 6.62 15.03
N LYS A 91 8.48 6.42 15.88
CA LYS A 91 9.81 7.01 15.71
C LYS A 91 10.43 6.63 14.36
N LYS A 92 10.33 5.35 13.96
CA LYS A 92 10.81 4.90 12.64
C LYS A 92 10.11 5.62 11.49
N VAL A 93 8.78 5.75 11.56
CA VAL A 93 7.99 6.51 10.56
C VAL A 93 8.48 7.96 10.49
N THR A 94 8.71 8.59 11.64
CA THR A 94 9.19 9.98 11.71
C THR A 94 10.62 10.18 11.26
N GLU A 95 11.46 9.16 11.28
CA GLU A 95 12.83 9.20 10.73
C GLU A 95 12.88 8.90 9.22
N SER A 96 11.77 8.44 8.64
CA SER A 96 11.76 7.92 7.27
C SER A 96 11.79 9.02 6.19
N TYR A 97 12.44 8.70 5.07
CA TYR A 97 12.48 9.48 3.84
C TYR A 97 11.73 8.78 2.70
N VAL A 98 10.69 9.44 2.17
CA VAL A 98 9.86 8.91 1.08
C VAL A 98 9.87 9.82 -0.13
N VAL A 99 10.04 9.23 -1.32
CA VAL A 99 9.98 9.93 -2.61
C VAL A 99 8.66 9.59 -3.29
N VAL A 100 7.89 10.60 -3.72
CA VAL A 100 6.62 10.42 -4.43
C VAL A 100 6.72 11.06 -5.82
N ILE A 101 6.57 10.24 -6.86
CA ILE A 101 6.73 10.66 -8.27
C ILE A 101 5.38 10.56 -8.98
N GLY A 102 4.93 11.69 -9.52
CA GLY A 102 3.57 11.88 -10.03
C GLY A 102 2.61 12.29 -8.92
N LEU A 103 2.11 13.52 -8.97
CA LEU A 103 1.31 14.18 -7.94
C LEU A 103 -0.10 14.49 -8.44
N GLY A 104 -0.62 13.61 -9.31
CA GLY A 104 -2.02 13.62 -9.74
C GLY A 104 -2.98 13.09 -8.67
N GLY A 105 -4.08 12.47 -9.10
CA GLY A 105 -5.13 12.01 -8.18
C GLY A 105 -4.75 10.85 -7.26
N VAL A 106 -3.66 10.13 -7.55
CA VAL A 106 -3.14 9.08 -6.67
C VAL A 106 -2.06 9.64 -5.75
N GLY A 107 -0.97 10.16 -6.34
CA GLY A 107 0.19 10.58 -5.57
C GLY A 107 -0.05 11.75 -4.65
N SER A 108 -0.92 12.72 -5.00
CA SER A 108 -1.27 13.81 -4.08
C SER A 108 -1.95 13.30 -2.80
N HIS A 109 -2.81 12.29 -2.92
CA HIS A 109 -3.49 11.66 -1.79
C HIS A 109 -2.54 10.77 -0.97
N ALA A 110 -1.66 10.02 -1.64
CA ALA A 110 -0.63 9.22 -0.96
C ALA A 110 0.32 10.10 -0.16
N ALA A 111 0.89 11.14 -0.79
CA ALA A 111 1.80 12.07 -0.14
C ALA A 111 1.14 12.81 1.04
N SER A 112 -0.15 13.18 0.89
CA SER A 112 -0.88 13.86 1.97
C SER A 112 -1.05 12.96 3.20
N MET A 113 -1.35 11.68 2.99
CA MET A 113 -1.55 10.77 4.12
C MET A 113 -0.21 10.28 4.72
N LEU A 114 0.86 10.19 3.93
CA LEU A 114 2.22 9.99 4.44
C LEU A 114 2.64 11.14 5.36
N LEU A 115 2.46 12.39 4.92
CA LEU A 115 2.71 13.58 5.74
C LEU A 115 1.93 13.54 7.05
N ARG A 116 0.62 13.30 6.97
CA ARG A 116 -0.28 13.24 8.14
C ARG A 116 0.04 12.08 9.09
N SER A 117 0.74 11.06 8.60
CA SER A 117 1.18 9.94 9.42
C SER A 117 2.50 10.20 10.15
N GLY A 118 3.10 11.37 9.92
CA GLY A 118 4.31 11.82 10.59
C GLY A 118 5.60 11.43 9.89
N VAL A 119 5.58 11.10 8.58
CA VAL A 119 6.80 10.88 7.79
C VAL A 119 7.67 12.14 7.85
N GLY A 120 8.95 11.99 8.20
CA GLY A 120 9.83 13.12 8.49
C GLY A 120 10.38 13.83 7.26
N ARG A 121 10.53 13.12 6.13
CA ARG A 121 11.05 13.71 4.90
C ARG A 121 10.30 13.23 3.67
N LEU A 122 9.86 14.19 2.84
CA LEU A 122 9.17 13.95 1.58
C LEU A 122 9.88 14.66 0.43
N LEU A 123 10.15 13.93 -0.65
CA LEU A 123 10.49 14.50 -1.95
C LEU A 123 9.28 14.35 -2.89
N LEU A 124 8.75 15.48 -3.36
CA LEU A 124 7.59 15.55 -4.23
C LEU A 124 8.03 15.90 -5.65
N VAL A 125 7.82 14.99 -6.60
CA VAL A 125 8.27 15.15 -8.00
C VAL A 125 7.09 15.14 -8.97
N ASP A 126 6.85 16.26 -9.64
CA ASP A 126 5.88 16.36 -10.74
C ASP A 126 6.18 17.60 -11.59
N PHE A 127 6.16 17.46 -12.92
CA PHE A 127 6.37 18.56 -13.86
C PHE A 127 5.09 19.33 -14.18
N ASP A 128 3.92 18.75 -13.91
CA ASP A 128 2.63 19.32 -14.28
C ASP A 128 2.20 20.48 -13.37
N GLN A 129 1.28 21.27 -13.90
CA GLN A 129 0.54 22.29 -13.17
C GLN A 129 -0.86 21.79 -12.75
N VAL A 130 -1.41 22.40 -11.71
CA VAL A 130 -2.79 22.22 -11.29
C VAL A 130 -3.71 22.80 -12.36
N SER A 131 -4.54 21.95 -12.98
CA SER A 131 -5.60 22.37 -13.89
C SER A 131 -6.96 22.42 -13.16
N LEU A 132 -7.95 23.11 -13.74
CA LEU A 132 -9.33 23.04 -13.24
C LEU A 132 -9.86 21.60 -13.21
N SER A 133 -9.52 20.79 -14.21
CA SER A 133 -9.89 19.37 -14.27
C SER A 133 -9.15 18.51 -13.26
N SER A 134 -8.09 19.00 -12.61
CA SER A 134 -7.40 18.30 -11.51
C SER A 134 -8.20 18.38 -10.20
N LEU A 135 -9.00 19.43 -10.01
CA LEU A 135 -9.70 19.71 -8.75
C LEU A 135 -10.75 18.64 -8.37
N ASN A 136 -11.18 17.80 -9.32
CA ASN A 136 -12.10 16.71 -9.00
C ASN A 136 -11.43 15.54 -8.24
N ARG A 137 -10.09 15.52 -8.15
CA ARG A 137 -9.34 14.37 -7.62
C ARG A 137 -8.00 14.70 -6.97
N HIS A 138 -7.54 15.95 -6.97
CA HIS A 138 -6.28 16.33 -6.34
C HIS A 138 -6.50 16.61 -4.84
N ALA A 139 -5.60 16.12 -3.98
CA ALA A 139 -5.88 16.02 -2.54
C ALA A 139 -6.11 17.36 -1.80
N VAL A 140 -5.35 18.41 -2.14
CA VAL A 140 -5.36 19.69 -1.40
C VAL A 140 -5.52 20.91 -2.30
N ALA A 141 -5.54 20.73 -3.63
CA ALA A 141 -5.54 21.86 -4.54
C ALA A 141 -6.91 22.55 -4.53
N THR A 142 -6.88 23.87 -4.52
CA THR A 142 -8.07 24.72 -4.58
C THR A 142 -8.14 25.46 -5.92
N ARG A 143 -9.20 26.24 -6.14
CA ARG A 143 -9.31 27.09 -7.35
C ARG A 143 -8.17 28.11 -7.44
N ASP A 144 -7.66 28.57 -6.30
CA ASP A 144 -6.57 29.55 -6.24
C ASP A 144 -5.21 28.94 -6.61
N ASP A 145 -5.09 27.61 -6.57
CA ASP A 145 -3.86 26.92 -6.92
C ASP A 145 -3.78 26.59 -8.43
N VAL A 146 -4.84 26.86 -9.21
CA VAL A 146 -4.87 26.61 -10.66
C VAL A 146 -3.77 27.40 -11.36
N GLY A 147 -2.98 26.73 -12.20
CA GLY A 147 -1.80 27.28 -12.89
C GLY A 147 -0.50 27.21 -12.09
N THR A 148 -0.54 26.81 -10.82
CA THR A 148 0.68 26.56 -10.04
C THR A 148 1.18 25.12 -10.27
N SER A 149 2.48 24.87 -10.09
CA SER A 149 3.03 23.51 -10.13
C SER A 149 2.38 22.62 -9.07
N LYS A 150 2.01 21.38 -9.41
CA LYS A 150 1.44 20.40 -8.45
C LYS A 150 2.40 20.14 -7.29
N ALA A 151 3.70 20.03 -7.56
CA ALA A 151 4.72 19.80 -6.54
C ALA A 151 4.84 20.97 -5.56
N LEU A 152 4.87 22.21 -6.07
CA LEU A 152 4.93 23.41 -5.24
C LEU A 152 3.61 23.65 -4.48
N CYS A 153 2.46 23.35 -5.10
CA CYS A 153 1.14 23.38 -4.46
C CYS A 153 1.11 22.46 -3.24
N LEU A 154 1.49 21.19 -3.40
CA LEU A 154 1.55 20.26 -2.26
C LEU A 154 2.54 20.72 -1.19
N LYS A 155 3.74 21.18 -1.56
CA LYS A 155 4.71 21.71 -0.59
C LYS A 155 4.13 22.86 0.23
N LYS A 156 3.51 23.85 -0.41
CA LYS A 156 2.82 24.98 0.26
C LYS A 156 1.78 24.49 1.26
N HIS A 157 0.89 23.59 0.83
CA HIS A 157 -0.18 23.06 1.69
C HIS A 157 0.34 22.17 2.82
N PHE A 158 1.36 21.36 2.55
CA PHE A 158 1.94 20.43 3.51
C PHE A 158 2.72 21.14 4.61
N SER A 159 3.45 22.21 4.29
CA SER A 159 4.11 23.06 5.30
C SER A 159 3.14 23.69 6.31
N MET A 160 1.85 23.81 5.98
CA MET A 160 0.81 24.27 6.91
C MET A 160 0.19 23.13 7.73
N ILE A 161 0.29 21.88 7.26
CA ILE A 161 -0.32 20.70 7.91
C ILE A 161 0.64 20.06 8.91
N TYR A 162 1.92 19.95 8.56
CA TYR A 162 2.94 19.34 9.42
C TYR A 162 4.30 20.02 9.13
N PRO A 163 4.55 21.20 9.74
CA PRO A 163 5.74 22.02 9.47
C PRO A 163 7.07 21.34 9.86
N GLU A 164 7.03 20.31 10.68
CA GLU A 164 8.18 19.53 11.13
C GLU A 164 8.73 18.62 10.02
N CYS A 165 7.92 18.27 9.01
CA CYS A 165 8.37 17.48 7.88
C CYS A 165 9.30 18.31 6.97
N GLN A 166 10.45 17.75 6.63
CA GLN A 166 11.30 18.28 5.57
C GLN A 166 10.67 17.96 4.21
N ILE A 167 10.16 18.98 3.52
CA ILE A 167 9.48 18.82 2.23
C ILE A 167 10.29 19.48 1.11
N ASP A 168 10.78 18.65 0.20
CA ASP A 168 11.42 19.08 -1.04
C ASP A 168 10.46 18.88 -2.21
N ALA A 169 10.46 19.83 -3.15
CA ALA A 169 9.60 19.78 -4.34
C ALA A 169 10.46 19.99 -5.58
N LYS A 170 10.32 19.10 -6.57
CA LYS A 170 11.04 19.15 -7.84
C LYS A 170 10.02 19.22 -8.98
N VAL A 171 10.04 20.34 -9.69
CA VAL A 171 9.16 20.59 -10.84
C VAL A 171 9.83 20.05 -12.11
N GLN A 172 9.91 18.74 -12.23
CA GLN A 172 10.58 18.07 -13.36
C GLN A 172 9.98 16.70 -13.65
N LEU A 173 10.15 16.25 -14.89
CA LEU A 173 9.77 14.92 -15.33
C LEU A 173 10.87 13.94 -14.86
N TYR A 174 10.47 12.75 -14.41
CA TYR A 174 11.44 11.68 -14.19
C TYR A 174 11.94 11.14 -15.53
N ASP A 175 13.25 11.07 -15.69
CA ASP A 175 13.94 10.47 -16.83
C ASP A 175 15.34 10.00 -16.44
N ALA A 176 16.10 9.48 -17.40
CA ALA A 176 17.45 8.99 -17.13
C ALA A 176 18.42 10.09 -16.64
N SER A 177 18.17 11.36 -17.00
CA SER A 177 19.04 12.48 -16.61
C SER A 177 18.78 12.97 -15.19
N SER A 178 17.55 12.81 -14.71
CA SER A 178 17.11 13.21 -13.36
C SER A 178 17.10 12.06 -12.36
N GLU A 179 17.32 10.81 -12.80
CA GLU A 179 17.31 9.62 -11.94
C GLU A 179 18.23 9.76 -10.73
N GLU A 180 19.47 10.16 -10.93
CA GLU A 180 20.46 10.24 -9.85
C GLU A 180 20.04 11.28 -8.81
N GLU A 181 19.53 12.42 -9.24
CA GLU A 181 19.05 13.46 -8.36
C GLU A 181 17.83 12.99 -7.56
N ILE A 182 16.81 12.45 -8.23
CA ILE A 182 15.53 12.08 -7.63
C ILE A 182 15.65 10.89 -6.68
N LEU A 183 16.47 9.89 -7.04
CA LEU A 183 16.66 8.67 -6.25
C LEU A 183 17.89 8.72 -5.33
N SER A 184 18.52 9.90 -5.19
CA SER A 184 19.63 10.11 -4.25
C SER A 184 19.18 10.01 -2.78
N GLY A 185 20.16 9.78 -1.90
CA GLY A 185 19.93 9.84 -0.45
C GLY A 185 19.26 8.61 0.15
N GLN A 186 19.20 7.49 -0.58
CA GLN A 186 18.66 6.20 -0.13
C GLN A 186 17.26 6.32 0.51
N PRO A 187 16.22 6.66 -0.28
CA PRO A 187 14.88 6.72 0.26
C PRO A 187 14.44 5.37 0.83
N ASP A 188 13.80 5.40 2.00
CA ASP A 188 13.20 4.22 2.62
C ASP A 188 12.06 3.65 1.77
N PHE A 189 11.41 4.51 0.97
CA PHE A 189 10.37 4.13 0.04
C PHE A 189 10.25 5.07 -1.16
N VAL A 190 9.98 4.51 -2.34
CA VAL A 190 9.61 5.23 -3.56
C VAL A 190 8.17 4.89 -3.93
N LEU A 191 7.31 5.90 -4.12
CA LEU A 191 5.96 5.74 -4.63
C LEU A 191 5.91 6.19 -6.08
N ASP A 192 5.63 5.23 -6.96
CA ASP A 192 5.43 5.47 -8.38
C ASP A 192 3.94 5.67 -8.70
N CYS A 193 3.56 6.92 -8.91
CA CYS A 193 2.20 7.34 -9.27
C CYS A 193 2.12 7.90 -10.70
N ILE A 194 3.04 7.50 -11.56
CA ILE A 194 3.17 7.96 -12.94
C ILE A 194 2.12 7.27 -13.83
N ASP A 195 1.61 7.96 -14.84
CA ASP A 195 0.65 7.42 -15.81
C ASP A 195 1.27 7.08 -17.18
N ASN A 196 2.40 7.70 -17.52
CA ASN A 196 3.21 7.37 -18.69
C ASN A 196 3.95 6.02 -18.51
N ILE A 197 3.83 5.14 -19.51
CA ILE A 197 4.38 3.78 -19.45
C ILE A 197 5.91 3.79 -19.52
N ASP A 198 6.51 4.58 -20.42
CA ASP A 198 7.98 4.67 -20.59
C ASP A 198 8.65 5.13 -19.29
N THR A 199 8.15 6.24 -18.74
CA THR A 199 8.67 6.80 -17.50
C THR A 199 8.49 5.85 -16.33
N LYS A 200 7.32 5.20 -16.21
CA LYS A 200 7.03 4.20 -15.18
C LYS A 200 8.00 3.01 -15.26
N VAL A 201 8.19 2.43 -16.45
CA VAL A 201 9.10 1.29 -16.64
C VAL A 201 10.53 1.69 -16.26
N SER A 202 10.99 2.87 -16.69
CA SER A 202 12.32 3.39 -16.36
C SER A 202 12.52 3.54 -14.85
N LEU A 203 11.55 4.13 -14.15
CA LEU A 203 11.60 4.30 -12.69
C LEU A 203 11.65 2.96 -11.95
N LEU A 204 10.78 2.03 -12.32
CA LEU A 204 10.71 0.72 -11.68
C LEU A 204 11.99 -0.08 -11.90
N ALA A 205 12.54 -0.06 -13.12
CA ALA A 205 13.82 -0.69 -13.42
C ALA A 205 14.98 -0.06 -12.62
N ALA A 206 14.98 1.26 -12.47
CA ALA A 206 15.98 1.97 -11.66
C ALA A 206 15.90 1.59 -10.18
N CYS A 207 14.69 1.53 -9.61
CA CYS A 207 14.49 1.13 -8.22
C CYS A 207 15.00 -0.30 -7.97
N VAL A 208 14.65 -1.25 -8.85
CA VAL A 208 15.14 -2.65 -8.75
C VAL A 208 16.66 -2.71 -8.86
N ARG A 209 17.24 -2.02 -9.85
CA ARG A 209 18.71 -1.96 -10.06
C ARG A 209 19.44 -1.39 -8.84
N ARG A 210 18.86 -0.40 -8.16
CA ARG A 210 19.43 0.28 -6.99
C ARG A 210 19.09 -0.41 -5.66
N GLY A 211 18.26 -1.47 -5.67
CA GLY A 211 17.79 -2.11 -4.45
C GLY A 211 16.85 -1.24 -3.60
N LEU A 212 16.18 -0.27 -4.20
CA LEU A 212 15.24 0.63 -3.52
C LEU A 212 13.86 -0.01 -3.40
N LYS A 213 13.22 0.13 -2.23
CA LYS A 213 11.83 -0.28 -2.03
C LYS A 213 10.91 0.62 -2.84
N VAL A 214 10.04 0.03 -3.65
CA VAL A 214 9.11 0.77 -4.52
C VAL A 214 7.71 0.17 -4.45
N LEU A 215 6.69 1.02 -4.46
CA LEU A 215 5.27 0.66 -4.58
C LEU A 215 4.68 1.45 -5.74
N SER A 216 4.07 0.75 -6.69
CA SER A 216 3.55 1.38 -7.90
C SER A 216 2.03 1.38 -7.97
N ALA A 217 1.45 2.53 -8.30
CA ALA A 217 0.05 2.63 -8.68
C ALA A 217 -0.14 2.24 -10.15
N MET A 218 -1.12 1.37 -10.39
CA MET A 218 -1.55 0.99 -11.73
C MET A 218 -2.76 1.85 -12.17
N GLY A 219 -3.58 1.35 -13.10
CA GLY A 219 -4.64 2.12 -13.72
C GLY A 219 -5.83 2.38 -12.80
N ALA A 220 -5.86 3.53 -12.13
CA ALA A 220 -6.99 3.98 -11.30
C ALA A 220 -8.15 4.61 -12.11
N GLY A 221 -7.94 4.95 -13.38
CA GLY A 221 -8.94 5.58 -14.25
C GLY A 221 -10.01 4.62 -14.76
N ALA A 222 -11.18 5.17 -15.14
CA ALA A 222 -12.33 4.41 -15.64
C ALA A 222 -12.81 3.28 -14.70
N ARG A 223 -12.67 3.47 -13.39
CA ARG A 223 -13.07 2.54 -12.32
C ARG A 223 -14.06 3.20 -11.37
N ALA A 224 -14.82 2.38 -10.65
CA ALA A 224 -15.82 2.84 -9.67
C ALA A 224 -15.97 1.92 -8.45
N ASP A 225 -15.48 0.68 -8.49
CA ASP A 225 -15.64 -0.28 -7.40
C ASP A 225 -14.40 -0.30 -6.47
N PRO A 226 -14.47 0.32 -5.27
CA PRO A 226 -13.35 0.34 -4.34
C PRO A 226 -13.08 -1.03 -3.68
N SER A 227 -14.06 -1.93 -3.64
CA SER A 227 -13.92 -3.25 -2.99
C SER A 227 -12.96 -4.18 -3.75
N ARG A 228 -12.64 -3.85 -5.01
CA ARG A 228 -11.77 -4.61 -5.92
C ARG A 228 -10.33 -4.10 -5.97
N ILE A 229 -9.99 -3.11 -5.16
CA ILE A 229 -8.62 -2.61 -5.04
C ILE A 229 -7.80 -3.61 -4.23
N ARG A 230 -6.60 -3.94 -4.72
CA ARG A 230 -5.69 -4.90 -4.12
C ARG A 230 -4.26 -4.38 -4.17
N VAL A 231 -3.46 -4.83 -3.21
CA VAL A 231 -2.00 -4.71 -3.22
C VAL A 231 -1.45 -6.11 -3.42
N ALA A 232 -0.65 -6.33 -4.46
CA ALA A 232 0.00 -7.61 -4.72
C ALA A 232 1.25 -7.41 -5.59
N ASP A 233 2.01 -8.47 -5.83
CA ASP A 233 3.11 -8.41 -6.79
C ASP A 233 2.60 -8.04 -8.20
N LEU A 234 3.41 -7.29 -8.94
CA LEU A 234 3.10 -6.85 -10.29
C LEU A 234 2.68 -8.05 -11.18
N ARG A 235 3.29 -9.23 -11.04
CA ARG A 235 2.95 -10.44 -11.83
C ARG A 235 1.53 -10.94 -11.62
N GLU A 236 0.96 -10.69 -10.45
CA GLU A 236 -0.39 -11.13 -10.08
C GLU A 236 -1.46 -10.19 -10.62
N SER A 237 -1.09 -8.96 -10.96
CA SER A 237 -2.08 -7.97 -11.41
C SER A 237 -2.79 -8.40 -12.69
N SER A 238 -4.12 -8.35 -12.66
CA SER A 238 -5.00 -8.78 -13.74
C SER A 238 -6.04 -7.70 -14.06
N ASN A 239 -6.71 -7.80 -15.21
CA ASN A 239 -7.75 -6.86 -15.66
C ASN A 239 -7.32 -5.37 -15.79
N ASP A 240 -6.03 -5.08 -15.77
CA ASP A 240 -5.46 -3.75 -15.92
C ASP A 240 -4.55 -3.64 -17.16
N PRO A 241 -4.92 -2.81 -18.17
CA PRO A 241 -4.07 -2.56 -19.34
C PRO A 241 -2.72 -1.92 -19.01
N LEU A 242 -2.64 -1.04 -18.02
CA LEU A 242 -1.39 -0.39 -17.63
C LEU A 242 -0.44 -1.43 -17.04
N SER A 243 -0.92 -2.23 -16.09
CA SER A 243 -0.10 -3.30 -15.50
C SER A 243 0.39 -4.30 -16.53
N ARG A 244 -0.45 -4.66 -17.53
CA ARG A 244 -0.05 -5.56 -18.61
C ARG A 244 1.11 -5.00 -19.41
N SER A 245 1.03 -3.74 -19.83
CA SER A 245 2.08 -3.10 -20.61
C SER A 245 3.37 -2.95 -19.82
N VAL A 246 3.28 -2.50 -18.56
CA VAL A 246 4.43 -2.34 -17.67
C VAL A 246 5.13 -3.68 -17.44
N ARG A 247 4.38 -4.74 -17.12
CA ARG A 247 4.93 -6.11 -16.98
C ARG A 247 5.67 -6.57 -18.23
N TYR A 248 5.02 -6.44 -19.38
CA TYR A 248 5.59 -6.91 -20.64
C TYR A 248 6.92 -6.21 -20.93
N ARG A 249 6.97 -4.89 -20.72
CA ARG A 249 8.17 -4.08 -20.96
C ARG A 249 9.27 -4.33 -19.94
N LEU A 250 8.96 -4.38 -18.66
CA LEU A 250 9.94 -4.72 -17.62
C LEU A 250 10.60 -6.09 -17.89
N LYS A 251 9.81 -7.09 -18.27
CA LYS A 251 10.34 -8.40 -18.65
C LYS A 251 11.21 -8.33 -19.91
N LYS A 252 10.73 -7.66 -20.97
CA LYS A 252 11.41 -7.61 -22.26
C LYS A 252 12.69 -6.78 -22.24
N GLU A 253 12.66 -5.61 -21.59
CA GLU A 253 13.72 -4.60 -21.64
C GLU A 253 14.72 -4.76 -20.48
N HIS A 254 14.29 -5.31 -19.34
CA HIS A 254 15.09 -5.38 -18.13
C HIS A 254 15.17 -6.78 -17.49
N GLY A 255 14.49 -7.79 -18.02
CA GLY A 255 14.44 -9.13 -17.42
C GLY A 255 13.71 -9.18 -16.07
N ILE A 256 12.99 -8.13 -15.69
CA ILE A 256 12.28 -8.03 -14.42
C ILE A 256 10.90 -8.66 -14.60
N GLU A 257 10.69 -9.81 -13.98
CA GLU A 257 9.40 -10.49 -14.07
C GLU A 257 8.46 -10.05 -12.93
N GLY A 258 8.96 -9.87 -11.70
CA GLY A 258 8.19 -9.51 -10.50
C GLY A 258 9.08 -8.96 -9.39
N GLY A 259 8.63 -9.07 -8.14
CA GLY A 259 9.29 -8.49 -6.96
C GLY A 259 8.93 -7.01 -6.73
N ILE A 260 7.88 -6.52 -7.39
CA ILE A 260 7.45 -5.12 -7.32
C ILE A 260 6.01 -5.12 -6.81
N PRO A 261 5.74 -4.67 -5.58
CA PRO A 261 4.37 -4.53 -5.11
C PRO A 261 3.66 -3.41 -5.87
N VAL A 262 2.39 -3.65 -6.22
CA VAL A 262 1.56 -2.70 -6.95
C VAL A 262 0.15 -2.60 -6.37
N VAL A 263 -0.42 -1.40 -6.44
CA VAL A 263 -1.83 -1.15 -6.17
C VAL A 263 -2.60 -1.14 -7.48
N PHE A 264 -3.59 -2.02 -7.62
CA PHE A 264 -4.39 -2.17 -8.83
C PHE A 264 -5.83 -2.55 -8.50
N SER A 265 -6.73 -2.52 -9.50
CA SER A 265 -8.11 -2.95 -9.34
C SER A 265 -8.43 -4.15 -10.24
N LEU A 266 -9.13 -5.13 -9.67
CA LEU A 266 -9.67 -6.29 -10.39
C LEU A 266 -10.92 -5.96 -11.22
N GLU A 267 -11.47 -4.76 -11.05
CA GLU A 267 -12.55 -4.26 -11.89
C GLU A 267 -12.05 -4.08 -13.33
N LYS A 268 -12.88 -4.37 -14.33
CA LYS A 268 -12.59 -4.02 -15.72
C LYS A 268 -12.89 -2.53 -15.96
N PRO A 269 -12.14 -1.82 -16.81
CA PRO A 269 -12.44 -0.42 -17.11
C PRO A 269 -13.88 -0.26 -17.62
N LYS A 270 -14.68 0.57 -16.95
CA LYS A 270 -16.10 0.80 -17.27
C LYS A 270 -16.31 1.87 -18.35
N ALA A 271 -15.37 2.79 -18.50
CA ALA A 271 -15.43 3.87 -19.47
C ALA A 271 -14.40 3.68 -20.59
N LYS A 272 -14.82 3.97 -21.82
CA LYS A 272 -13.91 4.08 -22.97
C LYS A 272 -13.22 5.45 -22.96
N LEU A 273 -12.07 5.52 -23.64
CA LEU A 273 -11.39 6.79 -23.90
C LEU A 273 -12.37 7.73 -24.61
N LEU A 274 -12.54 8.94 -24.09
CA LEU A 274 -13.34 9.94 -24.77
C LEU A 274 -12.61 10.38 -26.04
N PRO A 275 -13.33 10.58 -27.16
CA PRO A 275 -12.74 11.15 -28.36
C PRO A 275 -12.18 12.55 -28.04
N PHE A 276 -11.07 12.90 -28.68
CA PHE A 276 -10.52 14.24 -28.59
C PHE A 276 -11.53 15.23 -29.18
N GLN A 277 -11.93 16.22 -28.39
CA GLN A 277 -12.76 17.33 -28.86
C GLN A 277 -11.84 18.50 -29.16
N ALA A 278 -11.52 18.67 -30.44
CA ALA A 278 -10.78 19.81 -30.94
C ALA A 278 -11.65 21.08 -30.81
N SER A 279 -11.08 22.21 -30.40
CA SER A 279 -11.77 23.50 -30.42
C SER A 279 -11.84 24.10 -31.82
N LYS A 280 -10.96 23.67 -32.73
CA LYS A 280 -10.91 24.04 -34.15
C LYS A 280 -10.69 22.81 -35.05
N GLU A 281 -11.22 22.82 -36.26
CA GLU A 281 -11.20 21.67 -37.20
C GLU A 281 -9.78 21.23 -37.64
N GLU A 282 -8.75 22.05 -37.43
CA GLU A 282 -7.35 21.77 -37.80
C GLU A 282 -6.46 21.30 -36.64
N GLU A 283 -6.99 21.21 -35.42
CA GLU A 283 -6.21 20.86 -34.24
C GLU A 283 -6.01 19.34 -34.12
N THR A 284 -4.75 18.90 -34.17
CA THR A 284 -4.38 17.50 -33.95
C THR A 284 -4.11 17.22 -32.47
N PRO A 285 -4.27 15.98 -31.98
CA PRO A 285 -3.97 15.66 -30.58
C PRO A 285 -2.53 16.00 -30.18
N SER A 286 -1.57 15.92 -31.12
CA SER A 286 -0.18 16.33 -30.94
C SER A 286 -0.01 17.78 -30.50
N ASP A 287 -0.89 18.68 -30.92
CA ASP A 287 -0.79 20.12 -30.66
C ASP A 287 -1.07 20.47 -29.19
N TYR A 288 -1.65 19.53 -28.43
CA TYR A 288 -1.94 19.65 -26.99
C TYR A 288 -1.03 18.79 -26.11
N GLN A 289 -0.03 18.12 -26.70
CA GLN A 289 0.95 17.36 -25.93
C GLN A 289 2.00 18.31 -25.37
N ILE A 290 1.96 18.53 -24.05
CA ILE A 290 3.04 19.24 -23.32
C ILE A 290 4.36 18.46 -23.43
N VAL A 291 4.27 17.12 -23.52
CA VAL A 291 5.41 16.21 -23.66
C VAL A 291 5.07 15.13 -24.71
N PRO A 292 5.95 14.87 -25.69
CA PRO A 292 5.74 13.80 -26.69
C PRO A 292 5.46 12.45 -26.02
N GLY A 293 4.39 11.77 -26.46
CA GLY A 293 4.02 10.43 -25.96
C GLY A 293 3.06 10.42 -24.76
N PHE A 294 2.70 11.57 -24.20
CA PHE A 294 1.62 11.66 -23.21
C PHE A 294 0.24 11.56 -23.86
N ARG A 295 -0.72 10.94 -23.13
CA ARG A 295 -2.06 10.69 -23.67
C ARG A 295 -2.88 11.97 -23.75
N VAL A 296 -3.31 12.31 -24.96
CA VAL A 296 -4.22 13.42 -25.24
C VAL A 296 -5.69 13.04 -25.01
N ARG A 297 -6.00 11.75 -25.13
CA ARG A 297 -7.36 11.24 -24.91
C ARG A 297 -7.64 11.11 -23.42
N ILE A 298 -8.67 11.81 -22.96
CA ILE A 298 -9.08 11.85 -21.57
C ILE A 298 -9.75 10.52 -21.20
N ILE A 299 -9.18 9.83 -20.21
CA ILE A 299 -9.87 8.75 -19.52
C ILE A 299 -10.81 9.41 -18.51
N PRO A 300 -12.11 9.12 -18.49
CA PRO A 300 -12.99 9.57 -17.42
C PRO A 300 -12.51 9.03 -16.07
N VAL A 301 -12.35 9.93 -15.10
CA VAL A 301 -11.86 9.59 -13.76
C VAL A 301 -12.88 9.99 -12.70
N LEU A 302 -13.42 9.00 -12.00
CA LEU A 302 -14.14 9.21 -10.74
C LEU A 302 -13.10 9.43 -9.64
N GLY A 303 -12.98 10.66 -9.14
CA GLY A 303 -11.87 11.08 -8.27
C GLY A 303 -11.70 10.25 -6.98
N THR A 304 -12.77 9.62 -6.49
CA THR A 304 -12.72 8.76 -5.30
C THR A 304 -11.81 7.56 -5.49
N ILE A 305 -11.73 6.97 -6.69
CA ILE A 305 -10.91 5.77 -6.91
C ILE A 305 -9.41 6.07 -6.87
N PRO A 306 -8.86 7.06 -7.61
CA PRO A 306 -7.47 7.48 -7.43
C PRO A 306 -7.14 7.88 -6.00
N ALA A 307 -8.06 8.58 -5.32
CA ALA A 307 -7.86 8.96 -3.93
C ALA A 307 -7.71 7.73 -3.03
N ILE A 308 -8.57 6.71 -3.18
CA ILE A 308 -8.47 5.45 -2.44
C ILE A 308 -7.19 4.69 -2.79
N PHE A 309 -6.76 4.68 -4.06
CA PHE A 309 -5.44 4.13 -4.43
C PHE A 309 -4.32 4.82 -3.62
N GLY A 310 -4.36 6.15 -3.54
CA GLY A 310 -3.39 6.91 -2.76
C GLY A 310 -3.45 6.58 -1.27
N GLN A 311 -4.64 6.45 -0.69
CA GLN A 311 -4.81 6.03 0.71
C GLN A 311 -4.28 4.61 0.96
N VAL A 312 -4.54 3.67 0.06
CA VAL A 312 -4.02 2.30 0.14
C VAL A 312 -2.49 2.30 0.08
N MET A 313 -1.90 3.09 -0.82
CA MET A 313 -0.44 3.23 -0.90
C MET A 313 0.16 3.79 0.39
N ALA A 314 -0.42 4.87 0.93
CA ALA A 314 0.05 5.45 2.18
C ALA A 314 -0.06 4.46 3.34
N SER A 315 -1.20 3.76 3.46
CA SER A 315 -1.40 2.73 4.50
C SER A 315 -0.35 1.62 4.41
N TYR A 316 -0.10 1.10 3.21
CA TYR A 316 0.93 0.08 2.97
C TYR A 316 2.32 0.58 3.35
N VAL A 317 2.68 1.81 2.96
CA VAL A 317 4.02 2.34 3.21
C VAL A 317 4.21 2.65 4.70
N VAL A 318 3.26 3.30 5.36
CA VAL A 318 3.38 3.66 6.79
C VAL A 318 3.52 2.43 7.67
N THR A 319 2.74 1.38 7.42
CA THR A 319 2.83 0.11 8.16
C THR A 319 4.19 -0.58 7.94
N GLN A 320 4.71 -0.58 6.72
CA GLN A 320 6.04 -1.10 6.42
C GLN A 320 7.16 -0.29 7.09
N LEU A 321 7.07 1.04 7.11
CA LEU A 321 8.02 1.91 7.81
C LEU A 321 7.95 1.73 9.34
N ALA A 322 6.75 1.52 9.88
CA ALA A 322 6.53 1.21 11.29
C ALA A 322 7.05 -0.18 11.70
N GLY A 323 7.41 -1.04 10.74
CA GLY A 323 7.79 -2.43 10.98
C GLY A 323 6.61 -3.33 11.35
N LEU A 324 5.40 -2.95 10.96
CA LEU A 324 4.20 -3.76 11.11
C LEU A 324 3.99 -4.54 9.81
N ASP A 325 4.42 -5.80 9.83
CA ASP A 325 4.18 -6.71 8.71
C ASP A 325 2.73 -7.17 8.71
N PHE A 326 2.01 -6.84 7.65
CA PHE A 326 0.70 -7.39 7.37
C PHE A 326 0.76 -8.09 6.01
N GLN A 327 0.09 -9.22 5.92
CA GLN A 327 0.16 -10.05 4.75
C GLN A 327 -1.00 -9.72 3.82
N THR A 328 -0.70 -9.38 2.56
CA THR A 328 -1.73 -9.13 1.54
C THR A 328 -2.43 -10.43 1.16
N GLU A 329 -3.74 -10.35 0.91
CA GLU A 329 -4.49 -11.47 0.32
C GLU A 329 -3.96 -11.77 -1.10
N PRO A 330 -3.82 -13.05 -1.47
CA PRO A 330 -3.52 -13.42 -2.84
C PRO A 330 -4.65 -12.97 -3.79
N VAL A 331 -4.31 -12.69 -5.05
CA VAL A 331 -5.29 -12.21 -6.05
C VAL A 331 -6.29 -13.30 -6.49
N VAL A 332 -6.08 -14.56 -6.08
CA VAL A 332 -7.01 -15.65 -6.38
C VAL A 332 -8.25 -15.55 -5.51
N ASN A 333 -9.34 -15.05 -6.09
CA ASN A 333 -10.67 -15.28 -5.56
C ASN A 333 -11.18 -16.62 -6.09
N LEU A 334 -11.14 -17.65 -5.25
CA LEU A 334 -11.95 -18.85 -5.45
C LEU A 334 -13.41 -18.48 -5.12
N ASP A 335 -14.34 -18.88 -5.98
CA ASP A 335 -15.76 -18.80 -5.64
C ASP A 335 -16.16 -19.94 -4.69
N LEU A 336 -17.38 -19.87 -4.15
CA LEU A 336 -17.91 -20.88 -3.23
C LEU A 336 -17.92 -22.29 -3.84
N ASP A 337 -18.07 -22.41 -5.15
CA ASP A 337 -18.12 -23.69 -5.84
C ASP A 337 -16.74 -24.33 -5.93
N HIS A 338 -15.66 -23.55 -6.09
CA HIS A 338 -14.30 -24.07 -6.00
C HIS A 338 -14.00 -24.64 -4.60
N TYR A 339 -14.45 -23.98 -3.53
CA TYR A 339 -14.27 -24.49 -2.16
C TYR A 339 -15.08 -25.75 -1.92
N ARG A 340 -16.31 -25.83 -2.44
CA ARG A 340 -17.13 -27.06 -2.41
C ARG A 340 -16.46 -28.20 -3.15
N ILE A 341 -15.84 -27.94 -4.31
CA ILE A 341 -15.06 -28.94 -5.06
C ILE A 341 -13.88 -29.44 -4.23
N LEU A 342 -13.14 -28.55 -3.56
CA LEU A 342 -12.03 -28.95 -2.69
C LEU A 342 -12.49 -29.77 -1.47
N HIS A 343 -13.62 -29.38 -0.87
CA HIS A 343 -14.23 -30.14 0.23
C HIS A 343 -14.68 -31.54 -0.24
N GLN A 344 -15.33 -31.62 -1.39
CA GLN A 344 -15.75 -32.90 -1.97
C GLN A 344 -14.55 -33.81 -2.29
N ARG A 345 -13.46 -33.24 -2.82
CA ARG A 345 -12.21 -33.97 -3.06
C ARG A 345 -11.57 -34.48 -1.77
N LEU A 346 -11.63 -33.69 -0.68
CA LEU A 346 -11.13 -34.13 0.63
C LEU A 346 -11.93 -35.34 1.11
N ILE A 347 -13.26 -35.31 1.00
CA ILE A 347 -14.14 -36.45 1.36
C ILE A 347 -13.76 -37.69 0.54
N GLU A 348 -13.70 -37.56 -0.79
CA GLU A 348 -13.35 -38.67 -1.69
C GLU A 348 -11.96 -39.24 -1.39
N HIS A 349 -10.99 -38.38 -1.09
CA HIS A 349 -9.64 -38.80 -0.73
C HIS A 349 -9.62 -39.57 0.60
N GLU A 350 -10.39 -39.12 1.60
CA GLU A 350 -10.46 -39.77 2.91
C GLU A 350 -11.15 -41.14 2.84
N GLU A 351 -12.19 -41.28 2.01
CA GLU A 351 -12.80 -42.57 1.71
C GLU A 351 -11.81 -43.53 1.03
N LEU A 352 -11.03 -43.03 0.07
CA LEU A 352 -10.03 -43.85 -0.63
C LEU A 352 -8.87 -44.30 0.28
N MET A 353 -8.37 -43.40 1.13
CA MET A 353 -7.18 -43.67 1.96
C MET A 353 -7.48 -44.39 3.26
N TYR A 354 -8.61 -44.06 3.91
CA TYR A 354 -8.95 -44.53 5.26
C TYR A 354 -10.25 -45.36 5.29
N GLY A 355 -10.95 -45.51 4.16
CA GLY A 355 -12.17 -46.29 4.05
C GLY A 355 -13.42 -45.61 4.62
N THR A 356 -13.32 -44.37 5.11
CA THR A 356 -14.45 -43.61 5.67
C THR A 356 -14.20 -42.10 5.61
N ALA A 357 -15.27 -41.32 5.40
CA ALA A 357 -15.27 -39.87 5.49
C ALA A 357 -15.69 -39.32 6.86
N GLU A 358 -16.05 -40.16 7.84
CA GLU A 358 -16.54 -39.71 9.16
C GLU A 358 -15.54 -38.85 9.95
N GLN A 359 -14.26 -38.93 9.57
CA GLN A 359 -13.17 -38.19 10.20
C GLN A 359 -12.90 -36.83 9.52
N VAL A 360 -13.70 -36.45 8.52
CA VAL A 360 -13.71 -35.09 7.96
C VAL A 360 -14.57 -34.21 8.86
N LEU A 361 -13.91 -33.37 9.66
CA LEU A 361 -14.53 -32.52 10.67
C LEU A 361 -14.60 -31.06 10.22
N VAL A 362 -14.56 -30.82 8.91
CA VAL A 362 -14.62 -29.48 8.31
C VAL A 362 -15.77 -29.37 7.33
N ASP A 363 -16.42 -28.21 7.27
CA ASP A 363 -17.39 -27.88 6.23
C ASP A 363 -16.79 -27.05 5.07
N ALA A 364 -17.61 -26.65 4.10
CA ALA A 364 -17.15 -25.88 2.95
C ALA A 364 -16.68 -24.45 3.31
N GLU A 365 -17.21 -23.84 4.38
CA GLU A 365 -16.80 -22.52 4.85
C GLU A 365 -15.46 -22.61 5.61
N GLU A 366 -15.27 -23.68 6.38
CA GLU A 366 -14.00 -23.99 7.04
C GLU A 366 -12.92 -24.36 6.02
N VAL A 367 -13.27 -25.09 4.96
CA VAL A 367 -12.37 -25.31 3.81
C VAL A 367 -12.02 -23.99 3.13
N MET A 368 -12.97 -23.06 3.00
CA MET A 368 -12.68 -21.72 2.49
C MET A 368 -11.67 -21.00 3.39
N TYR A 369 -11.84 -21.03 4.71
CA TYR A 369 -10.86 -20.45 5.64
C TYR A 369 -9.48 -21.12 5.49
N ILE A 370 -9.40 -22.45 5.44
CA ILE A 370 -8.13 -23.18 5.29
C ILE A 370 -7.43 -22.80 4.00
N VAL A 371 -8.16 -22.78 2.89
CA VAL A 371 -7.56 -22.48 1.59
C VAL A 371 -7.21 -21.00 1.48
N LYS A 372 -8.05 -20.09 1.95
CA LYS A 372 -7.90 -18.64 1.78
C LYS A 372 -6.95 -18.02 2.80
N GLU A 373 -7.14 -18.33 4.08
CA GLU A 373 -6.46 -17.68 5.21
C GLU A 373 -5.21 -18.44 5.64
N LEU A 374 -5.28 -19.78 5.78
CA LEU A 374 -4.13 -20.58 6.20
C LEU A 374 -3.11 -20.76 5.07
N TRP A 375 -3.56 -21.19 3.89
CA TRP A 375 -2.67 -21.61 2.79
C TRP A 375 -2.66 -20.66 1.59
N ARG A 376 -3.51 -19.62 1.56
CA ARG A 376 -3.51 -18.56 0.54
C ARG A 376 -3.63 -19.06 -0.90
N GLY A 377 -4.36 -20.15 -1.10
CA GLY A 377 -4.52 -20.81 -2.39
C GLY A 377 -3.22 -21.38 -2.96
N ARG A 378 -2.23 -21.67 -2.10
CA ARG A 378 -0.94 -22.27 -2.49
C ARG A 378 -0.74 -23.60 -1.80
N SER A 379 0.08 -24.45 -2.42
CA SER A 379 0.56 -25.65 -1.74
C SER A 379 1.48 -25.26 -0.58
N ALA A 380 1.36 -25.95 0.54
CA ALA A 380 2.25 -25.87 1.69
C ALA A 380 3.72 -26.13 1.29
N ARG A 381 3.95 -26.95 0.27
CA ARG A 381 5.28 -27.28 -0.26
C ARG A 381 5.80 -26.26 -1.28
N ASP A 382 4.97 -25.32 -1.73
CA ASP A 382 5.39 -24.33 -2.70
C ASP A 382 6.19 -23.21 -2.01
N GLN A 383 7.52 -23.44 -1.90
CA GLN A 383 8.46 -22.44 -1.40
C GLN A 383 8.73 -21.33 -2.43
N SER A 384 8.25 -21.49 -3.66
CA SER A 384 8.47 -20.49 -4.68
C SER A 384 7.62 -19.26 -4.38
N GLN A 385 8.24 -18.09 -4.38
CA GLN A 385 7.51 -16.85 -4.53
C GLN A 385 6.99 -16.72 -5.98
N ASP A 386 6.62 -17.80 -6.68
CA ASP A 386 6.20 -17.76 -8.08
C ASP A 386 4.70 -17.43 -8.15
N THR A 387 4.37 -16.28 -8.73
CA THR A 387 3.04 -15.67 -8.69
C THR A 387 2.59 -15.24 -10.08
N GLY A 388 1.30 -15.42 -10.38
CA GLY A 388 0.71 -15.11 -11.70
C GLY A 388 -0.08 -16.27 -12.33
N ARG A 389 -0.11 -16.35 -13.67
CA ARG A 389 -0.98 -17.27 -14.46
C ARG A 389 -0.80 -18.77 -14.18
N LYS A 390 0.35 -19.21 -13.64
CA LYS A 390 0.55 -20.61 -13.19
C LYS A 390 -0.31 -20.96 -11.97
N MET A 391 -0.62 -19.99 -11.12
CA MET A 391 -1.48 -20.15 -9.94
C MET A 391 -2.91 -20.56 -10.31
N TRP A 392 -3.44 -20.05 -11.43
CA TRP A 392 -4.78 -20.38 -11.94
C TRP A 392 -4.88 -21.82 -12.49
N ARG A 393 -3.76 -22.40 -12.95
CA ARG A 393 -3.69 -23.83 -13.30
C ARG A 393 -3.57 -24.70 -12.05
N SER A 394 -2.96 -24.18 -10.98
CA SER A 394 -2.75 -24.95 -9.75
C SER A 394 -4.02 -25.20 -8.94
N VAL A 395 -5.03 -24.31 -8.92
CA VAL A 395 -6.25 -24.52 -8.10
C VAL A 395 -6.94 -25.85 -8.42
N ASN A 396 -7.05 -26.19 -9.71
CA ASN A 396 -7.62 -27.45 -10.13
C ASN A 396 -6.73 -28.64 -9.76
N GLU A 397 -5.44 -28.42 -9.55
CA GLU A 397 -4.44 -29.40 -9.13
C GLU A 397 -4.27 -29.46 -7.60
N LEU A 398 -4.96 -28.60 -6.83
CA LEU A 398 -4.86 -28.57 -5.37
C LEU A 398 -5.86 -29.53 -4.73
N MET A 399 -5.44 -30.06 -3.59
CA MET A 399 -6.26 -30.85 -2.68
C MET A 399 -5.82 -30.66 -1.23
N LEU A 400 -6.73 -30.95 -0.29
CA LEU A 400 -6.43 -30.97 1.13
C LEU A 400 -6.07 -32.40 1.56
N VAL A 401 -5.03 -32.53 2.38
CA VAL A 401 -4.62 -33.79 3.00
C VAL A 401 -4.30 -33.58 4.48
N ARG A 402 -4.31 -34.66 5.27
CA ARG A 402 -3.98 -34.59 6.70
C ARG A 402 -2.49 -34.30 6.90
N TRP A 403 -2.17 -33.37 7.79
CA TRP A 403 -0.79 -33.15 8.22
C TRP A 403 -0.30 -34.34 9.05
N ASP A 404 -1.08 -34.71 10.07
CA ASP A 404 -0.87 -35.86 10.93
C ASP A 404 -1.97 -36.90 10.66
N LYS A 405 -1.58 -38.06 10.14
CA LYS A 405 -2.50 -39.16 9.80
C LYS A 405 -3.19 -39.77 11.01
N SER A 406 -2.60 -39.63 12.19
CA SER A 406 -3.18 -40.15 13.44
C SER A 406 -4.36 -39.32 13.94
N LYS A 407 -4.54 -38.11 13.41
CA LYS A 407 -5.59 -37.16 13.79
C LYS A 407 -6.64 -37.04 12.70
N ALA A 408 -7.85 -36.64 13.09
CA ALA A 408 -8.94 -36.36 12.16
C ALA A 408 -8.62 -35.19 11.22
N ALA A 409 -9.31 -35.12 10.08
CA ALA A 409 -9.23 -34.02 9.12
C ALA A 409 -10.01 -32.80 9.65
N GLY A 410 -9.43 -32.12 10.64
CA GLY A 410 -9.93 -30.87 11.22
C GLY A 410 -9.13 -29.64 10.77
N ILE A 411 -9.61 -28.44 11.10
CA ILE A 411 -9.01 -27.15 10.70
C ILE A 411 -7.50 -27.05 11.03
N SER A 412 -7.10 -27.55 12.19
CA SER A 412 -5.70 -27.52 12.67
C SER A 412 -4.86 -28.72 12.21
N ASN A 413 -5.36 -29.56 11.31
CA ASN A 413 -4.66 -30.75 10.83
C ASN A 413 -4.70 -30.91 9.29
N LEU A 414 -5.06 -29.86 8.55
CA LEU A 414 -5.16 -29.92 7.09
C LEU A 414 -4.11 -29.04 6.41
N ILE A 415 -3.40 -29.62 5.45
CA ILE A 415 -2.48 -28.90 4.57
C ILE A 415 -3.03 -28.88 3.14
N LEU A 416 -2.81 -27.78 2.44
CA LEU A 416 -3.13 -27.67 1.01
C LEU A 416 -1.91 -28.09 0.20
N VAL A 417 -2.04 -29.02 -0.74
CA VAL A 417 -0.93 -29.51 -1.59
C VAL A 417 -1.37 -29.73 -3.02
N LYS A 418 -0.43 -29.85 -3.96
CA LYS A 418 -0.74 -30.29 -5.34
C LYS A 418 -0.94 -31.80 -5.40
N PHE A 419 -1.70 -32.31 -6.37
CA PHE A 419 -1.91 -33.76 -6.57
C PHE A 419 -0.58 -34.53 -6.66
N SER A 420 0.41 -34.01 -7.38
CA SER A 420 1.73 -34.63 -7.50
C SER A 420 2.51 -34.71 -6.17
N GLU A 421 2.15 -33.87 -5.20
CA GLU A 421 2.80 -33.77 -3.88
C GLU A 421 2.06 -34.59 -2.82
N ALA A 422 0.76 -34.86 -3.02
CA ALA A 422 -0.07 -35.60 -2.09
C ALA A 422 0.45 -37.02 -1.86
N ASP A 423 0.74 -37.78 -2.93
CA ASP A 423 1.26 -39.15 -2.82
C ASP A 423 2.61 -39.22 -2.10
N ALA A 424 3.47 -38.22 -2.30
CA ALA A 424 4.76 -38.12 -1.62
C ALA A 424 4.60 -37.83 -0.12
N HIS A 425 3.65 -36.97 0.24
CA HIS A 425 3.30 -36.70 1.63
C HIS A 425 2.68 -37.93 2.30
N GLU A 426 1.75 -38.60 1.61
CA GLU A 426 1.05 -39.80 2.09
C GLU A 426 1.94 -41.05 2.15
N SER A 427 3.09 -41.07 1.48
CA SER A 427 4.08 -42.15 1.63
C SER A 427 5.12 -41.88 2.73
N THR A 428 5.11 -40.68 3.32
CA THR A 428 6.08 -40.25 4.35
C THR A 428 5.42 -40.20 5.74
N THR A 429 6.22 -40.37 6.81
CA THR A 429 5.79 -40.21 8.20
C THR A 429 6.18 -38.83 8.75
N LEU A 430 5.42 -38.32 9.71
CA LEU A 430 5.67 -37.00 10.31
C LEU A 430 7.06 -36.89 10.94
N ASP A 431 7.53 -37.95 11.60
CA ASP A 431 8.87 -38.01 12.20
C ASP A 431 9.97 -37.90 11.14
N ARG A 432 9.78 -38.54 9.98
CA ARG A 432 10.72 -38.47 8.87
C ARG A 432 10.75 -37.08 8.24
N ILE A 433 9.61 -36.40 8.13
CA ILE A 433 9.56 -35.00 7.66
C ILE A 433 10.28 -34.08 8.65
N LYS A 434 10.11 -34.30 9.96
CA LYS A 434 10.79 -33.53 11.01
C LYS A 434 12.31 -33.67 10.96
N GLU A 435 12.81 -34.86 10.61
CA GLU A 435 14.24 -35.14 10.47
C GLU A 435 14.82 -34.63 9.13
N GLN A 436 14.11 -34.83 8.02
CA GLN A 436 14.62 -34.53 6.67
C GLN A 436 14.38 -33.09 6.23
N GLU A 437 13.29 -32.47 6.69
CA GLU A 437 12.84 -31.13 6.29
C GLU A 437 12.40 -30.28 7.52
N PRO A 438 13.31 -29.96 8.46
CA PRO A 438 12.95 -29.31 9.72
C PRO A 438 12.35 -27.91 9.55
N GLU A 439 12.79 -27.16 8.52
CA GLU A 439 12.24 -25.83 8.21
C GLU A 439 10.78 -25.92 7.73
N PHE A 440 10.47 -26.89 6.87
CA PHE A 440 9.11 -27.14 6.41
C PHE A 440 8.20 -27.58 7.56
N TYR A 441 8.66 -28.50 8.40
CA TYR A 441 7.93 -28.92 9.60
C TYR A 441 7.60 -27.75 10.54
N SER A 442 8.58 -26.89 10.81
CA SER A 442 8.42 -25.71 11.67
C SER A 442 7.42 -24.70 11.07
N MET A 443 7.50 -24.47 9.76
CA MET A 443 6.57 -23.61 9.02
C MET A 443 5.13 -24.09 9.16
N VAL A 444 4.86 -25.36 8.80
CA VAL A 444 3.50 -25.93 8.81
C VAL A 444 2.95 -25.97 10.23
N SER A 445 3.75 -26.41 11.21
CA SER A 445 3.33 -26.48 12.62
C SER A 445 2.94 -25.10 13.17
N ARG A 446 3.65 -24.04 12.78
CA ARG A 446 3.30 -22.66 13.16
C ARG A 446 1.99 -22.19 12.54
N VAL A 447 1.74 -22.52 11.27
CA VAL A 447 0.48 -22.19 10.56
C VAL A 447 -0.71 -22.91 11.20
N LEU A 448 -0.60 -24.21 11.46
CA LEU A 448 -1.67 -25.01 12.05
C LEU A 448 -1.96 -24.63 13.52
N LYS A 449 -0.91 -24.32 14.30
CA LYS A 449 -1.08 -23.81 15.67
C LYS A 449 -1.80 -22.47 15.70
N ARG A 450 -1.58 -21.61 14.70
CA ARG A 450 -2.32 -20.35 14.55
C ARG A 450 -3.81 -20.63 14.29
N ALA A 451 -4.13 -21.58 13.42
CA ALA A 451 -5.51 -21.99 13.16
C ALA A 451 -6.24 -22.45 14.44
N GLU A 452 -5.56 -23.28 15.24
CA GLU A 452 -6.09 -23.79 16.51
C GLU A 452 -6.41 -22.65 17.49
N MET A 453 -5.56 -21.63 17.57
CA MET A 453 -5.83 -20.45 18.43
C MET A 453 -6.96 -19.57 17.91
N GLU A 454 -7.11 -19.43 16.59
CA GLU A 454 -8.16 -18.60 15.98
C GLU A 454 -9.57 -19.22 16.08
N PHE A 455 -9.67 -20.56 16.16
CA PHE A 455 -10.95 -21.30 16.27
C PHE A 455 -11.27 -21.79 17.70
N ALA A 456 -10.34 -21.70 18.65
CA ALA A 456 -10.58 -22.01 20.07
C ALA A 456 -11.08 -20.80 20.88
N LEU A 457 -11.29 -19.65 20.24
CA LEU A 457 -11.92 -18.42 20.75
C LEU A 457 -13.39 -18.36 20.35
#